data_AF-A0A5E4KK65-F1
#
_entry.id   AF-A0A5E4KK65-F1
#
_cell.length_a   1.000
_cell.length_b   1.000
_cell.length_c   1.000
_cell.angle_alpha   90.00
_cell.angle_beta   90.00
_cell.angle_gamma   90.00
#
_symmetry.space_group_name_H-M   'P 1'
#
loop_
_entity.id
_entity.type
_entity.pdbx_description
1 polymer ?
#
loop_
_entity_poly.entity_id
_entity_poly.type
_entity_poly.pdbx_seq_one_letter_code
_entity_poly.pdbx_strand_id
1 'polypeptide(L)'
;MRHDIDRMPMSALGTARIEAQCGIRATYYFRMNSRVFRPWIMREIEGMGHEVGYHYEALGKAKGDFGMAICLFGNELKEFKVFRDHRRVISGVIRRKASIRTSTGWPGACFLLGG
;
A
#
# COMPACT_ATOMS: atom_id res chain seq x y z
N MET A 1 9.47 -7.30 -12.11
CA MET A 1 9.75 -8.15 -10.92
C MET A 1 8.90 -7.67 -9.74
N ARG A 2 8.60 -8.51 -8.75
CA ARG A 2 7.83 -8.12 -7.54
C ARG A 2 8.61 -8.47 -6.28
N HIS A 3 8.65 -7.54 -5.32
CA HIS A 3 9.29 -7.71 -4.01
C HIS A 3 8.32 -7.35 -2.88
N ASP A 4 8.16 -8.24 -1.91
CA ASP A 4 7.42 -7.98 -0.69
C ASP A 4 8.42 -7.66 0.44
N ILE A 5 8.30 -6.48 1.05
CA ILE A 5 9.25 -5.96 2.03
C ILE A 5 8.61 -6.01 3.42
N ASP A 6 9.06 -7.00 4.21
CA ASP A 6 8.52 -7.29 5.53
C ASP A 6 9.39 -6.83 6.71
N ARG A 7 10.70 -6.67 6.51
CA ARG A 7 11.66 -6.53 7.62
C ARG A 7 12.70 -5.43 7.43
N MET A 8 13.46 -5.49 6.33
CA MET A 8 14.64 -4.65 6.12
C MET A 8 14.48 -3.79 4.87
N PRO A 9 13.93 -2.57 5.00
CA PRO A 9 13.69 -1.69 3.85
C PRO A 9 15.00 -1.17 3.23
N MET A 10 16.11 -1.13 3.98
CA MET A 10 17.44 -0.78 3.45
C MET A 10 17.96 -1.78 2.42
N SER A 11 17.70 -3.07 2.62
CA SER A 11 18.07 -4.10 1.64
C SER A 11 17.27 -3.94 0.36
N ALA A 12 15.99 -3.60 0.47
CA ALA A 12 15.13 -3.31 -0.68
C ALA A 12 15.67 -2.14 -1.52
N LEU A 13 16.21 -1.10 -0.88
CA LEU A 13 16.86 0.02 -1.58
C LEU A 13 18.10 -0.43 -2.36
N GLY A 14 18.92 -1.33 -1.78
CA GLY A 14 20.07 -1.91 -2.46
C GLY A 14 19.66 -2.72 -3.70
N THR A 15 18.65 -3.57 -3.56
CA THR A 15 18.10 -4.35 -4.68
C THR A 15 17.56 -3.42 -5.77
N ALA A 16 16.80 -2.39 -5.42
CA ALA A 16 16.26 -1.43 -6.39
C ALA A 16 17.37 -0.73 -7.17
N ARG A 17 18.46 -0.33 -6.51
CA ARG A 17 19.61 0.29 -7.21
C ARG A 17 20.23 -0.65 -8.24
N ILE A 18 20.41 -1.93 -7.90
CA ILE A 18 20.98 -2.93 -8.82
C ILE A 18 20.02 -3.16 -9.99
N GLU A 19 18.73 -3.35 -9.72
CA GLU A 19 17.73 -3.53 -10.78
C GLU A 19 17.65 -2.35 -11.73
N ALA A 20 17.65 -1.12 -11.20
CA ALA A 20 17.68 0.10 -12.00
C ALA A 20 18.93 0.18 -12.88
N GLN A 21 20.11 -0.16 -12.34
CA GLN A 21 21.35 -0.24 -13.12
C GLN A 21 21.29 -1.28 -14.24
N CYS A 22 20.57 -2.38 -14.02
CA CYS A 22 20.30 -3.40 -15.04
C CYS A 22 19.17 -3.02 -16.01
N GLY A 23 18.54 -1.84 -15.87
CA GLY A 23 17.39 -1.41 -16.68
C GLY A 23 16.10 -2.16 -16.37
N ILE A 24 16.03 -2.83 -15.22
CA ILE A 24 14.87 -3.65 -14.81
C ILE A 24 13.91 -2.79 -14.00
N ARG A 25 12.63 -2.80 -14.37
CA ARG A 25 11.55 -2.22 -13.56
C ARG A 25 10.89 -3.28 -12.69
N ALA A 26 10.63 -2.91 -11.44
CA ALA A 26 10.07 -3.79 -10.44
C ALA A 26 9.06 -3.06 -9.54
N THR A 27 8.24 -3.83 -8.84
CA THR A 27 7.24 -3.31 -7.91
C THR A 27 7.56 -3.78 -6.49
N TYR A 28 7.69 -2.83 -5.57
CA TYR A 28 8.08 -3.03 -4.17
C TYR A 28 6.88 -2.79 -3.24
N TYR A 29 6.37 -3.84 -2.61
CA TYR A 29 5.25 -3.76 -1.68
C TYR A 29 5.76 -3.67 -0.24
N PHE A 30 5.47 -2.57 0.45
CA PHE A 30 5.89 -2.35 1.83
C PHE A 30 4.76 -2.65 2.80
N ARG A 31 5.11 -3.33 3.89
CA ARG A 31 4.22 -3.57 5.03
C ARG A 31 4.04 -2.30 5.85
N MET A 32 2.82 -2.05 6.33
CA MET A 32 2.53 -0.95 7.26
C MET A 32 2.97 -1.35 8.67
N ASN A 33 4.25 -1.14 8.94
CA ASN A 33 4.90 -1.31 10.23
C ASN A 33 5.92 -0.19 10.39
N SER A 34 6.00 0.42 11.57
CA SER A 34 6.93 1.51 11.90
C SER A 34 8.40 1.21 11.61
N ARG A 35 8.81 -0.07 11.53
CA ARG A 35 10.18 -0.47 11.15
C ARG A 35 10.42 -0.50 9.65
N VAL A 36 9.39 -0.80 8.87
CA VAL A 36 9.46 -1.07 7.43
C VAL A 36 9.00 0.13 6.61
N PHE A 37 7.96 0.82 7.09
CA PHE A 37 7.40 2.00 6.47
C PHE A 37 8.37 3.18 6.65
N ARG A 38 9.24 3.36 5.66
CA ARG A 38 10.24 4.43 5.58
C ARG A 38 9.95 5.27 4.33
N PRO A 39 9.16 6.35 4.47
CA PRO A 39 8.79 7.28 3.40
C PRO A 39 9.93 7.67 2.45
N TRP A 40 11.11 7.95 2.99
CA TRP A 40 12.27 8.36 2.20
C TRP A 40 12.81 7.24 1.31
N ILE A 41 12.83 5.99 1.78
CA ILE A 41 13.25 4.81 0.99
C ILE A 41 12.30 4.60 -0.18
N MET A 42 11.00 4.71 0.07
CA MET A 42 9.98 4.56 -0.96
C MET A 42 10.16 5.60 -2.08
N ARG A 43 10.43 6.86 -1.72
CA ARG A 43 10.67 7.94 -2.69
C ARG A 43 11.92 7.68 -3.53
N GLU A 44 13.00 7.19 -2.93
CA GLU A 44 14.21 6.83 -3.68
C GLU A 44 13.92 5.73 -4.69
N ILE A 45 13.20 4.68 -4.29
CA ILE A 45 12.83 3.56 -5.17
C ILE A 45 11.92 4.03 -6.32
N GLU A 46 10.95 4.90 -6.04
CA GLU A 46 10.11 5.51 -7.09
C GLU A 46 10.94 6.42 -8.02
N GLY A 47 11.91 7.16 -7.47
CA GLY A 47 12.83 8.01 -8.23
C GLY A 47 13.71 7.24 -9.22
N MET A 48 14.01 5.97 -8.92
CA MET A 48 14.72 5.05 -9.81
C MET A 48 13.82 4.43 -10.91
N GLY A 49 12.51 4.75 -10.92
CA GLY A 49 11.56 4.25 -11.92
C GLY A 49 10.87 2.94 -11.56
N HIS A 50 11.03 2.47 -10.32
CA HIS A 50 10.26 1.34 -9.78
C HIS A 50 8.89 1.79 -9.28
N GLU A 51 7.97 0.84 -9.17
CA GLU A 51 6.69 1.07 -8.54
C GLU A 51 6.75 0.72 -7.06
N VAL A 52 6.14 1.53 -6.21
CA VAL A 52 5.94 1.18 -4.79
C VAL A 52 4.47 0.79 -4.58
N GLY A 53 4.20 -0.11 -3.65
CA GLY A 53 2.87 -0.60 -3.34
C GLY A 53 2.70 -0.84 -1.85
N TYR A 54 1.45 -1.00 -1.44
CA TYR A 54 1.11 -1.35 -0.07
C TYR A 54 0.93 -2.88 0.05
N HIS A 55 1.65 -3.51 0.98
CA HIS A 55 1.51 -4.93 1.29
C HIS A 55 0.40 -5.14 2.33
N TYR A 56 -0.76 -5.63 1.88
CA TYR A 56 -1.98 -5.74 2.69
C TYR A 56 -1.98 -6.99 3.58
N GLU A 57 -2.17 -6.80 4.89
CA GLU A 57 -2.32 -7.92 5.84
C GLU A 57 -3.36 -7.65 6.93
N ALA A 58 -4.28 -6.72 6.68
CA ALA A 58 -5.24 -6.30 7.68
C ALA A 58 -6.08 -7.46 8.23
N LEU A 59 -6.41 -8.45 7.40
CA LEU A 59 -7.14 -9.64 7.83
C LEU A 59 -6.32 -10.55 8.77
N GLY A 60 -5.02 -10.70 8.49
CA GLY A 60 -4.12 -11.44 9.36
C GLY A 60 -3.94 -10.74 10.71
N LYS A 61 -3.77 -9.41 10.69
CA LYS A 61 -3.71 -8.58 11.91
C LYS A 61 -5.00 -8.64 12.72
N ALA A 62 -6.15 -8.73 12.04
CA ALA A 62 -7.47 -8.86 12.65
C ALA A 62 -7.83 -10.30 13.04
N LYS A 63 -6.91 -11.28 12.92
CA LYS A 63 -7.14 -12.69 13.26
C LYS A 63 -8.39 -13.29 12.58
N GLY A 64 -8.68 -12.87 11.35
CA GLY A 64 -9.84 -13.34 10.59
C GLY A 64 -11.13 -12.56 10.82
N ASP A 65 -11.15 -11.55 11.69
CA ASP A 65 -12.29 -10.65 11.85
C ASP A 65 -12.36 -9.67 10.68
N PHE A 66 -13.36 -9.85 9.82
CA PHE A 66 -13.53 -9.03 8.62
C PHE A 66 -13.91 -7.56 8.94
N GLY A 67 -14.70 -7.31 9.98
CA GLY A 67 -15.11 -5.95 10.34
C GLY A 67 -13.91 -5.14 10.84
N MET A 68 -13.13 -5.74 11.74
CA MET A 68 -11.88 -5.16 12.23
C MET A 68 -10.85 -5.01 11.10
N ALA A 69 -10.73 -6.00 10.21
CA ALA A 69 -9.82 -5.93 9.06
C ALA A 69 -10.15 -4.77 8.11
N ILE A 70 -11.42 -4.52 7.83
CA ILE A 70 -11.85 -3.41 6.97
C ILE A 70 -11.51 -2.06 7.60
N CYS A 71 -11.77 -1.91 8.90
CA CYS A 71 -11.43 -0.68 9.63
C CYS A 71 -9.91 -0.44 9.64
N LEU A 72 -9.13 -1.47 9.99
CA LEU A 72 -7.67 -1.42 10.02
C LEU A 72 -7.09 -1.07 8.64
N PHE A 73 -7.56 -1.75 7.59
CA PHE A 73 -7.18 -1.48 6.22
C PHE A 73 -7.47 -0.02 5.83
N GLY A 74 -8.65 0.49 6.20
CA GLY A 74 -9.04 1.87 5.92
C GLY A 74 -8.09 2.89 6.55
N ASN A 75 -7.66 2.65 7.80
CA ASN A 75 -6.72 3.52 8.50
C ASN A 75 -5.31 3.46 7.91
N GLU A 76 -4.78 2.26 7.67
CA GLU A 76 -3.48 2.06 7.03
C GLU A 76 -3.44 2.69 5.63
N LEU A 77 -4.54 2.56 4.87
CA LEU A 77 -4.65 3.17 3.55
C LEU A 77 -4.69 4.70 3.61
N LYS A 78 -5.32 5.29 4.63
CA LYS A 78 -5.30 6.75 4.83
C LYS A 78 -3.88 7.24 5.12
N GLU A 79 -3.16 6.59 6.03
CA GLU A 79 -1.77 6.93 6.34
C GLU A 79 -0.86 6.79 5.11
N PHE A 80 -1.04 5.72 4.32
CA PHE A 80 -0.32 5.51 3.08
C PHE A 80 -0.65 6.58 2.03
N LYS A 81 -1.91 7.02 1.95
CA LYS A 81 -2.35 8.08 1.01
C LYS A 81 -1.83 9.46 1.38
N VAL A 82 -1.82 9.81 2.67
CA VAL A 82 -1.22 11.07 3.15
C VAL A 82 0.26 11.14 2.76
N PHE A 83 0.98 10.01 2.80
CA PHE A 83 2.34 9.96 2.28
C PHE A 83 2.42 10.15 0.75
N ARG A 84 1.44 9.64 0.00
CA ARG A 84 1.45 9.58 -1.48
C ARG A 84 0.90 10.80 -2.21
N ASP A 85 0.31 11.78 -1.52
CA ASP A 85 -0.38 12.92 -2.15
C ASP A 85 0.53 13.94 -2.87
N HIS A 86 1.73 13.51 -3.29
CA HIS A 86 2.64 14.28 -4.13
C HIS A 86 2.89 13.65 -5.52
N ARG A 87 2.43 12.41 -5.81
CA ARG A 87 2.37 11.87 -7.19
C ARG A 87 1.49 10.62 -7.32
N ARG A 88 0.43 10.76 -8.15
CA ARG A 88 -0.30 9.74 -8.94
C ARG A 88 -0.55 8.36 -8.31
N VAL A 89 -1.81 8.10 -7.93
CA VAL A 89 -2.28 6.78 -7.51
C VAL A 89 -2.40 5.82 -8.70
N ILE A 90 -1.86 4.61 -8.50
CA ILE A 90 -1.97 3.42 -9.35
C ILE A 90 -3.45 3.16 -9.70
N SER A 91 -3.78 3.30 -10.98
CA SER A 91 -5.10 3.09 -11.58
C SER A 91 -5.51 1.60 -11.70
N GLY A 92 -4.73 0.66 -11.17
CA GLY A 92 -4.88 -0.77 -11.48
C GLY A 92 -5.67 -1.64 -10.48
N VAL A 93 -5.66 -1.32 -9.18
CA VAL A 93 -6.15 -2.29 -8.15
C VAL A 93 -7.57 -1.99 -7.66
N ILE A 94 -7.97 -0.72 -7.62
CA ILE A 94 -9.30 -0.33 -7.09
C ILE A 94 -10.43 -0.60 -8.09
N ARG A 95 -10.14 -0.70 -9.40
CA ARG A 95 -11.18 -0.91 -10.42
C ARG A 95 -11.77 -2.32 -10.48
N ARG A 96 -11.13 -3.35 -9.90
CA ARG A 96 -11.61 -4.75 -10.01
C ARG A 96 -12.42 -5.29 -8.84
N LYS A 97 -12.54 -4.58 -7.71
CA LYS A 97 -13.42 -5.00 -6.59
C LYS A 97 -14.63 -4.09 -6.33
N ALA A 98 -14.76 -2.97 -7.04
CA ALA A 98 -15.95 -2.13 -6.99
C ALA A 98 -17.18 -2.71 -7.75
N SER A 99 -17.06 -3.92 -8.31
CA SER A 99 -18.17 -4.63 -8.96
C SER A 99 -19.05 -5.42 -7.98
N ILE A 100 -18.68 -5.51 -6.71
CA ILE A 100 -19.57 -6.09 -5.70
C ILE A 100 -20.47 -4.96 -5.18
N ARG A 101 -21.49 -4.63 -5.98
CA ARG A 101 -22.61 -3.79 -5.55
C ARG A 101 -23.79 -4.68 -5.15
N THR A 102 -24.26 -4.40 -3.93
CA THR A 102 -25.66 -4.33 -3.52
C THR A 102 -26.48 -5.61 -3.47
N SER A 103 -26.54 -6.23 -2.29
CA SER A 103 -27.80 -6.69 -1.69
C SER A 103 -27.58 -7.05 -0.22
N THR A 104 -27.80 -6.09 0.67
CA THR A 104 -28.27 -6.19 2.08
C THR A 104 -27.72 -4.99 2.85
N GLY A 105 -28.64 -4.22 3.44
CA GLY A 105 -28.39 -2.90 4.00
C GLY A 105 -27.34 -2.90 5.11
N TRP A 106 -26.45 -1.91 5.07
CA TRP A 106 -25.54 -1.58 6.16
C TRP A 106 -25.82 -0.15 6.62
N PRO A 107 -26.33 0.04 7.85
CA PRO A 107 -26.46 1.35 8.47
C PRO A 107 -25.12 1.74 9.08
N GLY A 108 -24.37 2.61 8.40
CA GLY A 108 -23.05 2.99 8.90
C GLY A 108 -22.25 3.86 7.95
N ALA A 109 -22.90 4.78 7.23
CA ALA A 109 -22.23 5.84 6.49
C ALA A 109 -21.71 6.90 7.48
N CYS A 110 -20.60 6.62 8.15
CA CYS A 110 -19.90 7.62 8.95
C CYS A 110 -19.03 8.48 8.01
N PHE A 111 -19.66 9.56 7.54
CA PHE A 111 -19.08 10.84 7.10
C PHE A 111 -17.55 10.93 7.01
N LEU A 112 -17.03 11.06 5.80
CA LEU A 112 -15.76 11.75 5.52
C LEU A 112 -15.86 12.49 4.18
N LEU A 113 -16.66 13.56 4.17
CA LEU A 113 -16.53 14.71 3.26
C LEU A 113 -16.99 15.95 4.03
N GLY A 114 -16.08 16.90 4.28
CA GLY A 114 -16.40 18.23 4.79
C GLY A 114 -15.49 18.68 5.92
N GLY A 115 -14.62 19.66 5.63
CA GLY A 115 -13.72 20.32 6.56
C GLY A 115 -12.54 20.94 5.82
#